data_AF-A0A5C6E695-F1
#
_entry.id   AF-A0A5C6E695-F1
#
_cell.length_a   1.000
_cell.length_b   1.000
_cell.length_c   1.000
_cell.angle_alpha   90.00
_cell.angle_beta   90.00
_cell.angle_gamma   90.00
#
_symmetry.space_group_name_H-M   'P 1'
#
loop_
_entity.id
_entity.type
_entity.pdbx_description
1 polymer ?
#
loop_
_entity_poly.entity_id
_entity_poly.type
_entity_poly.pdbx_seq_one_letter_code
_entity_poly.pdbx_strand_id
1 'polypeptide(L)'
;MTDQTKDLLTTLSSILLRCWILGLVLLFVGFGTTQLMGEFMFKLHGPITGLSKHELELIFYCGMGLLKLGIFIFFLIPWISIKLVLRKIQ
;
A
#
# COMPACT_ATOMS: atom_id res chain seq x y z
N MET A 1 8.90 -22.95 -20.72
CA MET A 1 9.04 -21.50 -20.48
C MET A 1 10.33 -21.05 -21.13
N THR A 2 10.30 -20.10 -22.07
CA THR A 2 11.51 -19.60 -22.72
C THR A 2 12.32 -18.75 -21.73
N ASP A 3 13.62 -18.60 -21.97
CA ASP A 3 14.49 -17.81 -21.08
C ASP A 3 14.03 -16.35 -20.98
N GLN A 4 13.49 -15.79 -22.07
CA GLN A 4 12.85 -14.47 -22.09
C GLN A 4 11.69 -14.37 -21.10
N THR A 5 10.81 -15.37 -21.04
CA THR A 5 9.69 -15.36 -20.08
C THR A 5 10.18 -15.43 -18.63
N LYS A 6 11.25 -16.19 -18.36
CA LYS A 6 11.83 -16.27 -17.01
C LYS A 6 12.38 -14.90 -16.56
N ASP A 7 13.08 -14.22 -17.46
CA ASP A 7 13.68 -12.92 -17.19
C ASP A 7 12.61 -11.83 -16.95
N LEU A 8 11.55 -11.82 -17.76
CA LEU A 8 10.39 -10.93 -17.57
C LEU A 8 9.72 -11.16 -16.22
N LEU A 9 9.42 -12.41 -15.85
CA LEU A 9 8.81 -12.75 -14.56
C LEU A 9 9.73 -12.37 -13.39
N THR A 10 11.03 -12.56 -13.53
CA THR A 10 12.01 -12.17 -12.51
C THR A 10 12.02 -10.67 -12.31
N THR A 11 12.06 -9.90 -13.41
CA THR A 11 11.99 -8.43 -13.39
C THR A 11 10.69 -7.93 -12.78
N LEU A 12 9.54 -8.46 -13.22
CA LEU A 12 8.23 -8.11 -12.67
C LEU A 12 8.14 -8.40 -11.17
N SER A 13 8.66 -9.54 -10.71
CA SER A 13 8.70 -9.86 -9.28
C SER A 13 9.55 -8.84 -8.50
N SER A 14 10.68 -8.38 -9.04
CA SER A 14 11.49 -7.36 -8.38
C SER A 14 10.73 -6.03 -8.24
N ILE A 15 10.02 -5.61 -9.29
CA ILE A 15 9.21 -4.39 -9.29
C ILE A 15 8.07 -4.50 -8.28
N LEU A 16 7.29 -5.59 -8.31
CA LEU A 16 6.17 -5.79 -7.40
C LEU A 16 6.60 -5.75 -5.93
N LEU A 17 7.76 -6.33 -5.60
CA LEU A 17 8.29 -6.27 -4.24
C LEU A 17 8.65 -4.85 -3.82
N ARG A 18 9.28 -4.07 -4.71
CA ARG A 18 9.59 -2.66 -4.44
C ARG A 18 8.32 -1.83 -4.24
N CYS A 19 7.29 -2.04 -5.08
CA CYS A 19 5.99 -1.40 -4.92
C CYS A 19 5.33 -1.76 -3.59
N TRP A 20 5.40 -3.03 -3.17
CA TRP A 20 4.89 -3.47 -1.87
C TRP A 20 5.62 -2.77 -0.72
N ILE A 21 6.95 -2.71 -0.74
CA ILE A 21 7.76 -2.02 0.28
C ILE A 21 7.41 -0.53 0.33
N LEU A 22 7.38 0.15 -0.83
CA LEU A 22 7.01 1.57 -0.90
C LEU A 22 5.58 1.81 -0.40
N GLY A 23 4.65 0.90 -0.70
CA GLY A 23 3.30 0.93 -0.18
C GLY A 23 3.25 0.81 1.35
N LEU A 24 4.05 -0.08 1.94
CA LEU A 24 4.16 -0.18 3.40
C LEU A 24 4.75 1.09 4.01
N VAL A 25 5.78 1.67 3.41
CA VAL A 25 6.34 2.96 3.86
C VAL A 25 5.27 4.04 3.82
N LEU A 26 4.47 4.12 2.74
CA LEU A 26 3.35 5.06 2.65
C LEU A 26 2.31 4.85 3.75
N LEU A 27 1.99 3.59 4.10
CA LEU A 27 1.10 3.29 5.23
C LEU A 27 1.68 3.73 6.57
N PHE A 28 2.98 3.51 6.79
CA PHE A 28 3.64 3.96 8.03
C PHE A 28 3.67 5.48 8.14
N VAL A 29 3.95 6.17 7.03
CA VAL A 29 3.88 7.64 6.96
C VAL A 29 2.44 8.09 7.23
N GLY A 30 1.44 7.49 6.56
CA GLY A 30 0.03 7.80 6.78
C GLY A 30 -0.38 7.61 8.24
N PHE A 31 -0.04 6.47 8.83
CA PHE A 31 -0.29 6.19 10.25
C PHE A 31 0.39 7.20 11.18
N GLY A 32 1.65 7.53 10.91
CA GLY A 32 2.38 8.57 11.65
C GLY A 32 1.68 9.92 11.55
N THR A 33 1.25 10.32 10.36
CA THR A 33 0.53 11.60 10.17
C THR A 33 -0.81 11.61 10.90
N THR A 34 -1.60 10.52 10.88
CA THR A 34 -2.89 10.49 11.58
C THR A 34 -2.72 10.51 13.10
N GLN A 35 -1.70 9.84 13.65
CA GLN A 35 -1.47 9.80 15.10
C GLN A 35 -0.83 11.08 15.64
N LEU A 36 0.08 11.71 14.87
CA LEU A 36 0.83 12.88 15.33
C LEU A 36 0.17 14.21 14.95
N MET A 37 -0.64 14.24 13.89
CA MET A 37 -1.20 15.47 13.32
C MET A 37 -2.73 15.52 13.36
N GLY A 38 -3.43 14.68 14.13
CA GLY A 38 -4.91 14.69 14.22
C GLY A 38 -5.48 16.09 14.56
N GLU A 39 -4.88 16.78 15.54
CA GLU A 39 -5.23 18.17 15.90
C GLU A 39 -4.92 19.18 14.78
N PHE A 40 -3.81 18.99 14.05
CA PHE A 40 -3.36 19.89 12.98
C PHE A 40 -4.21 19.73 11.71
N MET A 41 -4.56 18.49 11.37
CA MET A 41 -5.47 18.13 10.27
C MET A 41 -6.87 18.66 10.52
N PHE A 42 -7.39 18.55 11.74
CA PHE A 42 -8.69 19.13 12.07
C PHE A 42 -8.69 20.66 11.98
N LYS A 43 -7.61 21.34 12.41
CA LYS A 43 -7.52 22.81 12.26
C LYS A 43 -7.40 23.26 10.80
N LEU A 44 -6.73 22.49 9.94
CA LEU A 44 -6.57 22.81 8.52
C LEU A 44 -7.82 22.47 7.69
N HIS A 45 -8.46 21.33 7.93
CA HIS A 45 -9.58 20.84 7.12
C HIS A 45 -10.96 21.05 7.75
N GLY A 46 -11.08 21.11 9.07
CA GLY A 46 -12.35 21.27 9.78
C GLY A 46 -13.19 22.48 9.34
N PRO A 47 -12.60 23.67 9.08
CA PRO A 47 -13.35 24.83 8.59
C PRO A 47 -13.95 24.64 7.18
N ILE A 48 -13.39 23.73 6.39
CA ILE A 48 -13.73 23.52 4.96
C ILE A 48 -14.69 22.33 4.80
N THR A 49 -14.64 21.35 5.70
CA THR A 49 -15.40 20.11 5.57
C THR A 49 -16.66 20.07 6.44
N GLY A 50 -16.74 20.87 7.51
CA GLY A 50 -17.87 20.81 8.46
C GLY A 50 -17.97 19.48 9.22
N LEU A 51 -16.98 18.59 9.05
CA LEU A 51 -16.94 17.27 9.66
C LEU A 51 -16.42 17.34 11.08
N SER A 52 -16.95 16.46 11.93
CA SER A 52 -16.39 16.25 13.27
C SER A 52 -14.99 15.61 13.20
N LYS A 53 -14.20 15.75 14.27
CA LYS A 53 -12.89 15.08 14.40
C LYS A 53 -12.99 13.58 14.15
N HIS A 54 -14.04 12.97 14.69
CA HIS A 54 -14.28 11.53 14.57
C HIS A 54 -14.53 11.10 13.12
N GLU A 55 -15.34 11.86 12.37
CA GLU A 55 -15.60 11.55 10.96
C GLU A 55 -14.34 11.65 10.10
N LEU A 56 -13.50 12.66 10.36
CA LEU A 56 -12.23 12.83 9.68
C LEU A 56 -11.30 11.64 9.95
N GLU A 57 -11.13 11.26 11.22
CA GLU A 57 -10.35 10.07 11.61
C GLU A 57 -10.87 8.79 10.96
N LEU A 58 -12.19 8.62 10.89
CA LEU A 58 -12.83 7.44 10.31
C LEU A 58 -12.58 7.34 8.80
N ILE A 59 -12.62 8.46 8.08
CA ILE A 59 -12.26 8.52 6.65
C ILE A 59 -10.80 8.16 6.44
N PHE A 60 -9.86 8.71 7.22
CA PHE A 60 -8.44 8.38 7.11
C PHE A 60 -8.17 6.92 7.46
N TYR A 61 -8.82 6.41 8.50
CA TYR A 61 -8.72 5.01 8.89
C TYR A 61 -9.20 4.07 7.79
N CYS A 62 -10.37 4.35 7.20
CA CYS A 62 -10.88 3.61 6.05
C CYS A 62 -9.96 3.71 4.84
N GLY A 63 -9.43 4.90 4.55
CA GLY A 63 -8.46 5.12 3.47
C GLY A 63 -7.18 4.31 3.66
N MET A 64 -6.62 4.29 4.87
CA MET A 64 -5.47 3.45 5.22
C MET A 64 -5.80 1.96 5.11
N GLY A 65 -6.99 1.54 5.53
CA GLY A 65 -7.46 0.16 5.39
C GLY A 65 -7.54 -0.27 3.92
N LEU A 66 -8.13 0.56 3.06
CA LEU A 66 -8.22 0.31 1.61
C LEU A 66 -6.84 0.29 0.95
N LEU A 67 -5.97 1.25 1.27
CA LEU A 67 -4.58 1.25 0.80
C LEU A 67 -3.84 -0.01 1.22
N LYS A 68 -4.00 -0.43 2.48
CA LYS A 68 -3.44 -1.69 2.99
C LYS A 68 -3.90 -2.86 2.14
N LEU A 69 -5.20 -3.05 1.98
CA LEU A 69 -5.72 -4.14 1.15
C LEU A 69 -5.21 -4.08 -0.29
N GLY A 70 -5.19 -2.89 -0.90
CA GLY A 70 -4.65 -2.70 -2.25
C GLY A 70 -3.18 -3.09 -2.37
N ILE A 71 -2.34 -2.68 -1.41
CA ILE A 71 -0.91 -3.02 -1.39
C ILE A 71 -0.70 -4.54 -1.32
N PHE A 72 -1.49 -5.24 -0.51
CA PHE A 72 -1.40 -6.70 -0.40
C PHE A 72 -1.94 -7.39 -1.67
N ILE A 73 -3.09 -6.98 -2.18
CA ILE A 73 -3.77 -7.64 -3.31
C ILE A 73 -3.04 -7.40 -4.64
N PHE A 74 -2.58 -6.17 -4.91
CA PHE A 74 -2.00 -5.81 -6.20
C PHE A 74 -0.47 -5.96 -6.26
N PHE A 75 0.23 -6.00 -5.12
CA PHE A 75 1.69 -6.13 -5.11
C PHE A 75 2.18 -7.42 -4.46
N LEU A 76 1.74 -7.75 -3.25
CA LEU A 76 2.26 -8.93 -2.54
C LEU A 76 1.76 -10.24 -3.16
N ILE A 77 0.45 -10.38 -3.39
CA ILE A 77 -0.11 -11.63 -3.94
C ILE A 77 0.48 -11.93 -5.33
N PRO A 78 0.58 -10.98 -6.27
CA PRO A 78 1.23 -11.21 -7.55
C PRO A 78 2.72 -11.56 -7.41
N TRP A 79 3.43 -10.91 -6.48
CA TRP A 79 4.83 -11.24 -6.20
C TRP A 79 4.99 -12.69 -5.73
N ILE A 80 4.19 -13.13 -4.76
CA ILE A 80 4.19 -14.52 -4.27
C ILE A 80 3.89 -15.47 -5.41
N SER A 81 2.84 -15.20 -6.19
CA SER A 81 2.41 -16.03 -7.31
C SER A 81 3.52 -16.24 -8.33
N ILE A 82 4.23 -15.18 -8.72
CA ILE A 82 5.35 -15.27 -9.66
C ILE A 82 6.50 -16.09 -9.06
N LYS A 83 6.87 -15.85 -7.79
CA LYS A 83 7.95 -16.60 -7.14
C LYS A 83 7.62 -18.08 -7.00
N LEU A 84 6.37 -18.45 -6.75
CA LEU A 84 5.94 -19.86 -6.72
C LEU A 84 6.08 -20.53 -8.09
N VAL A 85 5.68 -19.85 -9.16
CA VAL A 85 5.84 -20.35 -10.53
C VAL A 85 7.31 -20.53 -10.90
N LEU A 86 8.16 -19.54 -10.58
CA LEU A 86 9.60 -19.62 -10.87
C LEU A 86 10.28 -20.76 -10.09
N ARG A 87 9.93 -20.97 -8.81
CA ARG A 87 10.49 -22.06 -7.99
C ARG A 87 10.11 -23.45 -8.47
N LYS A 88 8.90 -23.62 -9.03
CA LYS A 88 8.44 -24.91 -9.57
C LYS A 88 9.23 -25.34 -10.82
N ILE A 89 9.84 -24.38 -11.51
CA ILE A 89 10.51 -24.58 -12.80
C ILE A 89 12.03 -24.74 -12.66
N GLN A 90 12.61 -24.35 -11.52
CA GLN A 90 13.98 -24.70 -11.12
C GLN A 90 14.02 -26.11 -10.53
#